data_AF-A0A060CC33-F1
#
_entry.id   AF-A0A060CC33-F1
#
_cell.length_a   1.000
_cell.length_b   1.000
_cell.length_c   1.000
_cell.angle_alpha   90.00
_cell.angle_beta   90.00
_cell.angle_gamma   90.00
#
_symmetry.space_group_name_H-M   'P 1'
#
loop_
_entity.id
_entity.type
_entity.pdbx_description
1 polymer ?
#
loop_
_entity_poly.entity_id
_entity_poly.type
_entity_poly.pdbx_seq_one_letter_code
_entity_poly.pdbx_strand_id
1 'polypeptide(L)'
;SKSASDLTIAQAAMLAGITQSPAKWDPVSHPDNALYRRNVVLGEMYSLGYITEAEYDEAKNTSIEDMLNVSDSNNSNGCGAAGISAYFCDYVVNELLADDSWGT
;
A
#
# COMPACT_ATOMS: atom_id res chain seq x y z
N SER A 1 7.31 -7.46 -5.56
CA SER A 1 7.43 -6.46 -4.47
C SER A 1 8.78 -5.77 -4.57
N LYS A 2 8.93 -4.58 -3.96
CA LYS A 2 10.19 -3.82 -3.87
C LYS A 2 10.56 -3.58 -2.40
N SER A 3 11.85 -3.44 -2.09
CA SER A 3 12.31 -2.99 -0.76
C SER A 3 11.92 -1.52 -0.56
N ALA A 4 11.71 -1.11 0.69
CA ALA A 4 11.44 0.29 1.05
C ALA A 4 12.57 1.23 0.61
N SER A 5 13.83 0.74 0.61
CA SER A 5 15.00 1.49 0.15
C SER A 5 15.01 1.77 -1.35
N ASP A 6 14.26 0.99 -2.13
CA ASP A 6 14.34 0.99 -3.60
C ASP A 6 13.11 1.68 -4.24
N LEU A 7 12.33 2.38 -3.42
CA LEU A 7 11.14 3.09 -3.86
C LEU A 7 11.53 4.38 -4.57
N THR A 8 10.85 4.66 -5.69
CA THR A 8 10.92 5.99 -6.31
C THR A 8 10.16 7.00 -5.44
N ILE A 9 10.44 8.29 -5.63
CA ILE A 9 9.74 9.38 -4.92
C ILE A 9 8.21 9.29 -5.13
N ALA A 10 7.76 8.99 -6.36
CA ALA A 10 6.34 8.79 -6.65
C ALA A 10 5.73 7.61 -5.88
N GLN A 11 6.44 6.48 -5.77
CA GLN A 11 6.00 5.30 -5.02
C GLN A 11 5.97 5.57 -3.50
N ALA A 12 6.98 6.25 -2.98
CA ALA A 12 7.06 6.64 -1.57
C ALA A 12 5.92 7.61 -1.21
N ALA A 13 5.68 8.62 -2.04
CA ALA A 13 4.60 9.58 -1.85
C ALA A 13 3.22 8.91 -1.90
N MET A 14 3.04 7.92 -2.78
CA MET A 14 1.80 7.13 -2.86
C MET A 14 1.56 6.36 -1.56
N LEU A 15 2.56 5.61 -1.08
CA LEU A 15 2.46 4.84 0.16
C LEU A 15 2.17 5.72 1.38
N ALA A 16 2.85 6.87 1.49
CA ALA A 16 2.59 7.83 2.55
C ALA A 16 1.15 8.37 2.50
N GLY A 17 0.63 8.64 1.29
CA GLY A 17 -0.71 9.18 1.08
C GLY A 17 -1.86 8.22 1.41
N ILE A 18 -1.68 6.91 1.16
CA ILE A 18 -2.69 5.86 1.36
C ILE A 18 -3.12 5.74 2.83
N THR A 19 -2.18 5.91 3.76
CA THR A 19 -2.39 5.67 5.21
C THR A 19 -3.57 6.44 5.80
N GLN A 20 -3.92 7.60 5.23
CA GLN A 20 -5.02 8.43 5.71
C GLN A 20 -6.40 7.81 5.45
N SER A 21 -6.57 7.09 4.34
CA SER A 21 -7.83 6.41 4.01
C SER A 21 -7.56 5.37 2.92
N PRO A 22 -7.15 4.14 3.30
CA PRO A 22 -6.68 3.15 2.34
C PRO A 22 -7.73 2.80 1.28
N ALA A 23 -9.00 2.70 1.66
CA ALA A 23 -10.08 2.40 0.72
C ALA A 23 -10.32 3.53 -0.29
N LYS A 24 -10.21 4.80 0.12
CA LYS A 24 -10.47 5.96 -0.74
C LYS A 24 -9.32 6.23 -1.71
N TRP A 25 -8.09 6.02 -1.25
CA TRP A 25 -6.86 6.32 -1.98
C TRP A 25 -6.22 5.08 -2.60
N ASP A 26 -6.95 3.97 -2.70
CA ASP A 26 -6.47 2.75 -3.32
C ASP A 26 -6.11 3.01 -4.80
N PRO A 27 -4.84 2.85 -5.21
CA PRO A 27 -4.42 3.05 -6.59
C PRO A 27 -5.00 2.03 -7.57
N VAL A 28 -5.44 0.87 -7.09
CA VAL A 28 -6.02 -0.19 -7.93
C VAL A 28 -7.50 0.10 -8.17
N SER A 29 -8.25 0.42 -7.12
CA SER A 29 -9.69 0.66 -7.22
C SER A 29 -10.05 2.09 -7.65
N HIS A 30 -9.22 3.08 -7.30
CA HIS A 30 -9.49 4.51 -7.49
C HIS A 30 -8.24 5.28 -7.97
N PRO A 31 -7.71 4.99 -9.18
CA PRO A 31 -6.45 5.54 -9.68
C PRO A 31 -6.42 7.09 -9.73
N ASP A 32 -7.53 7.74 -10.09
CA ASP A 32 -7.60 9.21 -10.11
C ASP A 32 -7.50 9.84 -8.71
N ASN A 33 -8.16 9.24 -7.72
CA ASN A 33 -8.09 9.69 -6.32
C ASN A 33 -6.68 9.48 -5.76
N ALA A 34 -6.10 8.32 -6.06
CA ALA A 34 -4.72 7.97 -5.73
C ALA A 34 -3.73 8.98 -6.32
N LEU A 35 -3.87 9.32 -7.61
CA LEU A 35 -3.05 10.31 -8.31
C LEU A 35 -3.12 11.68 -7.64
N TYR A 36 -4.34 12.15 -7.36
CA TYR A 36 -4.55 13.40 -6.64
C TYR A 36 -3.85 13.37 -5.28
N ARG A 37 -4.06 12.32 -4.49
CA ARG A 37 -3.50 12.21 -3.14
C ARG A 37 -1.98 12.14 -3.13
N ARG A 38 -1.38 11.37 -4.05
CA ARG A 38 0.07 11.32 -4.25
C ARG A 38 0.63 12.71 -4.55
N ASN A 39 -0.01 13.46 -5.46
CA ASN A 39 0.44 14.79 -5.84
C ASN A 39 0.36 15.81 -4.70
N VAL A 40 -0.60 15.66 -3.77
CA VAL A 40 -0.62 16.43 -2.52
C VAL A 40 0.62 16.13 -1.69
N VAL A 41 0.96 14.86 -1.49
CA VAL A 41 2.17 14.46 -0.73
C VAL A 41 3.44 14.97 -1.41
N LEU A 42 3.55 14.87 -2.73
CA LEU A 42 4.69 15.43 -3.48
C LEU A 42 4.82 16.94 -3.29
N GLY A 43 3.70 17.67 -3.26
CA GLY A 43 3.69 19.11 -3.01
C GLY A 43 4.21 19.47 -1.61
N GLU A 44 3.81 18.70 -0.60
CA GLU A 44 4.32 18.86 0.77
C GLU A 44 5.81 18.51 0.85
N MET A 45 6.25 17.42 0.21
CA MET A 45 7.67 17.03 0.17
C MET A 45 8.53 18.12 -0.43
N TYR A 46 8.07 18.74 -1.52
CA TYR A 46 8.75 19.87 -2.15
C TYR A 46 8.75 21.11 -1.24
N SER A 47 7.59 21.48 -0.66
CA SER A 47 7.46 22.64 0.22
C SER A 47 8.32 22.54 1.48
N LEU A 48 8.56 21.33 1.98
CA LEU A 48 9.40 21.06 3.14
C LEU A 48 10.88 20.88 2.77
N GLY A 49 11.23 20.92 1.48
CA GLY A 49 12.60 20.81 1.00
C GLY A 49 13.18 19.39 1.01
N TYR A 50 12.34 18.35 1.03
CA TYR A 50 12.80 16.96 0.97
C TYR A 50 13.17 16.50 -0.45
N ILE A 51 12.64 17.18 -1.47
CA ILE A 51 12.91 16.91 -2.89
C ILE A 51 13.14 18.22 -3.64
N THR A 52 13.88 18.15 -4.74
CA THR A 52 14.09 19.27 -5.67
C THR A 52 12.90 19.48 -6.60
N GLU A 53 12.85 20.62 -7.28
CA GLU A 53 11.81 20.90 -8.29
C GLU A 53 11.84 19.90 -9.44
N ALA A 54 13.04 19.53 -9.91
CA ALA A 54 13.20 18.53 -10.97
C ALA A 54 12.66 17.15 -10.55
N GLU A 55 12.95 16.71 -9.33
CA GLU A 55 12.43 15.45 -8.78
C GLU A 55 10.91 15.50 -8.56
N TYR A 56 10.39 16.66 -8.14
CA TYR A 56 8.95 16.88 -8.02
C TYR A 56 8.25 16.73 -9.38
N ASP A 57 8.77 17.38 -10.42
CA ASP A 57 8.20 17.32 -11.76
C ASP A 57 8.29 15.91 -12.37
N GLU A 58 9.42 15.23 -12.20
CA GLU A 58 9.61 13.84 -12.64
C GLU A 58 8.60 12.91 -11.94
N ALA A 59 8.49 13.00 -10.61
CA ALA A 59 7.59 12.15 -9.83
C ALA A 59 6.12 12.43 -10.14
N LYS A 60 5.76 13.69 -10.40
CA LYS A 60 4.39 14.09 -10.74
C LYS A 60 3.96 13.62 -12.13
N ASN A 61 4.90 13.55 -13.08
CA ASN A 61 4.66 13.07 -14.44
C ASN A 61 4.59 11.55 -14.55
N THR A 62 4.98 10.81 -13.51
CA THR A 62 4.82 9.35 -13.48
C THR A 62 3.33 9.00 -13.35
N SER A 63 2.79 8.15 -14.22
CA SER A 63 1.39 7.69 -14.11
C SER A 63 1.21 6.69 -12.97
N ILE A 64 -0.04 6.40 -12.57
CA ILE A 64 -0.32 5.39 -11.54
C ILE A 64 -0.04 4.00 -12.11
N GLU A 65 -0.37 3.76 -13.36
CA GLU A 65 -0.20 2.49 -14.06
C GLU A 65 1.29 2.13 -14.18
N ASP A 66 2.15 3.08 -14.53
CA ASP A 66 3.59 2.82 -14.74
C ASP A 66 4.32 2.41 -13.45
N MET A 67 3.82 2.84 -12.29
CA MET A 67 4.46 2.57 -11.00
C MET A 67 3.92 1.32 -10.28
N LEU A 68 2.82 0.73 -10.75
CA LEU A 68 2.16 -0.41 -10.12
C LEU A 68 2.55 -1.74 -10.78
N ASN A 69 2.79 -2.74 -9.94
CA ASN A 69 2.91 -4.14 -10.35
C ASN A 69 1.85 -4.93 -9.59
N VAL A 70 0.61 -4.89 -10.08
CA VAL A 70 -0.51 -5.60 -9.44
C VAL A 70 -0.32 -7.10 -9.69
N SER A 71 -0.18 -7.86 -8.61
CA SER A 71 -0.11 -9.32 -8.66
C SER A 71 -1.54 -9.87 -8.69
N ASP A 72 -1.79 -10.90 -9.48
CA ASP A 72 -3.11 -11.54 -9.54
C ASP A 72 -3.57 -12.00 -8.15
N SER A 73 -4.87 -11.85 -7.87
CA SER A 73 -5.53 -12.21 -6.61
C SER A 73 -5.54 -13.72 -6.29
N ASN A 74 -4.86 -14.54 -7.10
CA ASN A 74 -4.71 -15.97 -6.89
C ASN A 74 -3.68 -16.33 -5.81
N ASN A 75 -3.10 -15.33 -5.14
CA ASN A 75 -2.26 -15.55 -3.98
C ASN A 75 -3.16 -15.92 -2.79
N SER A 76 -3.21 -17.20 -2.45
CA SER A 76 -3.88 -17.65 -1.24
C SER A 76 -3.23 -16.94 -0.05
N ASN A 77 -4.00 -16.10 0.64
CA ASN A 77 -3.60 -15.45 1.88
C ASN A 77 -4.32 -16.11 3.06
N GLY A 78 -3.75 -15.99 4.25
CA GLY A 78 -4.31 -16.58 5.48
C GLY A 78 -4.15 -18.10 5.56
N CYS A 79 -4.94 -18.75 6.41
CA CYS A 79 -4.78 -20.17 6.72
C CYS A 79 -4.99 -21.11 5.52
N GLY A 80 -5.75 -20.68 4.51
CA GLY A 80 -5.89 -21.42 3.25
C GLY A 80 -4.57 -21.58 2.46
N ALA A 81 -3.58 -20.73 2.75
CA ALA A 81 -2.24 -20.81 2.15
C ALA A 81 -1.30 -21.78 2.88
N ALA A 82 -1.66 -22.25 4.09
CA ALA A 82 -0.77 -23.02 4.97
C ALA A 82 -0.64 -24.51 4.57
N GLY A 83 -1.18 -24.90 3.40
CA GLY A 83 -1.12 -26.27 2.88
C GLY A 83 -1.74 -27.27 3.86
N ILE A 84 -0.99 -28.32 4.21
CA ILE A 84 -1.44 -29.37 5.15
C ILE A 84 -1.76 -28.84 6.55
N SER A 85 -1.24 -27.67 6.91
CA SER A 85 -1.45 -27.05 8.23
C SER A 85 -2.64 -26.10 8.25
N ALA A 86 -3.42 -25.98 7.16
CA ALA A 86 -4.55 -25.06 7.07
C ALA A 86 -5.55 -25.23 8.21
N TYR A 87 -5.88 -26.49 8.56
CA TYR A 87 -6.79 -26.79 9.67
C TYR A 87 -6.24 -26.34 11.03
N PHE A 88 -4.96 -26.58 11.28
CA PHE A 88 -4.32 -26.17 12.53
C PHE A 88 -4.24 -24.64 12.64
N CYS A 89 -3.88 -23.96 11.54
CA CYS A 89 -3.89 -22.49 11.48
C CYS A 89 -5.28 -21.93 11.77
N ASP A 90 -6.31 -22.47 11.12
CA ASP A 90 -7.70 -22.01 11.30
C ASP A 90 -8.19 -22.25 12.73
N TYR A 91 -7.87 -23.40 13.34
CA TYR A 91 -8.14 -23.67 14.75
C TYR A 91 -7.52 -22.60 15.67
N VAL A 92 -6.23 -22.29 15.50
CA VAL A 92 -5.53 -21.30 16.33
C VAL A 92 -6.12 -19.90 16.13
N VAL A 93 -6.44 -19.52 14.88
CA VAL A 93 -7.09 -18.23 14.60
C VAL A 93 -8.45 -18.13 15.28
N ASN A 94 -9.29 -19.17 15.18
CA ASN A 94 -10.61 -19.18 15.80
C ASN A 94 -10.53 -19.18 17.33
N GLU A 95 -9.57 -19.89 17.92
CA GLU A 95 -9.33 -19.87 19.37
C GLU A 95 -8.95 -18.45 19.84
N LEU A 96 -8.01 -17.79 19.15
CA LEU A 96 -7.58 -16.43 19.48
C LEU A 96 -8.70 -15.40 19.33
N LEU A 97 -9.58 -15.56 18.32
CA LEU A 97 -10.74 -14.68 18.12
C LEU A 97 -11.87 -14.92 19.12
N ALA A 98 -11.95 -16.11 19.71
CA ALA A 98 -12.95 -16.46 20.73
C ALA A 98 -12.52 -16.04 22.14
N ASP A 99 -11.26 -15.65 22.34
CA ASP A 99 -10.72 -15.21 23.63
C ASP A 99 -10.84 -13.69 23.79
N ASP A 100 -11.78 -13.27 24.65
CA ASP A 100 -12.06 -11.86 24.97
C ASP A 100 -10.84 -11.09 25.52
N SER A 101 -9.77 -11.78 25.96
CA SER A 101 -8.54 -11.13 26.43
C SER A 101 -7.72 -10.48 25.31
N TRP A 102 -7.99 -10.81 24.04
CA TRP A 102 -7.27 -10.28 22.87
C TRP A 102 -8.03 -9.18 22.11
N GLY A 103 -9.23 -8.82 22.55
CA GLY A 103 -9.97 -7.62 22.13
C GLY A 103 -10.94 -7.82 20.96
N THR A 104 -12.13 -7.22 21.11
CA THR A 104 -13.22 -7.09 20.12
C THR A 104 -13.01 -5.92 19.16
#